data_AF-A0A1H0FIB9-F1
#
_entry.id   AF-A0A1H0FIB9-F1
#
_cell.length_a   1.000
_cell.length_b   1.000
_cell.length_c   1.000
_cell.angle_alpha   90.00
_cell.angle_beta   90.00
_cell.angle_gamma   90.00
#
_symmetry.space_group_name_H-M   'P 1'
#
loop_
_entity.id
_entity.type
_entity.pdbx_description
1 polymer ?
#
loop_
_entity_poly.entity_id
_entity_poly.type
_entity_poly.pdbx_seq_one_letter_code
_entity_poly.pdbx_strand_id
1 'polypeptide(L)'
;MTAEPDIRFDRYYSYEEMTERLQALAARYPKLATLRSLARSFGGREVWVMEMTNPDTGPALDKPGYYIDAQIHAEEHATSATALYAIWHLLTNYGRDEEATRLLDTQVFYVLPRINPDGAELSLQPPYYNWCGNGRFMPGADRHAGLIPEDIDGDGFLVWMRVPDPKGEWKKSARNPDIMVQRAPGEEGGDYFRLYPEGTIRDFDGANVAIEKPFDGNMNRNFPTNWSPQEYGAGEHPLSEPEAAAMARFILDHPNICGMCAYHTHGGIIMRPSMTKPDSAMSARDITLYKEIGRVGTELTGYPTVSIYEDFTPDKTQVRRGGLMDWTYEEMGIISFGTELWDLEREAGVEKVGYYNLYPRNEEVQQKVYAYVREHMGEKAWRDWRPFHHPQLGAIEIGGMVNIWSYRNPPPALLEGIARANALFNLRHAAAAPHVKIDTLEVEPLGADLFKIRAVVANHGYLPTNLSDVAIANKAARPVEVALEVEGGEVVMNPAKVELGHLAGRNERLYPWSPWGQQWSAVAKPMEWLVRAEGPGAGVRVVARSQKGGVHRREVALG
;
A
#
# COMPACT_ATOMS: atom_id res chain seq x y z
N MET A 1 2.69 32.43 11.12
CA MET A 1 2.57 31.14 10.39
C MET A 1 3.87 30.93 9.64
N THR A 2 4.49 29.75 9.75
CA THR A 2 5.66 29.38 8.93
C THR A 2 5.27 29.40 7.45
N ALA A 3 6.22 29.71 6.56
CA ALA A 3 6.01 29.63 5.12
C ALA A 3 5.58 28.20 4.73
N GLU A 4 4.78 28.07 3.66
CA GLU A 4 4.43 26.76 3.13
C GLU A 4 5.70 26.05 2.64
N PRO A 5 5.92 24.77 3.01
CA PRO A 5 7.10 24.05 2.54
C PRO A 5 7.08 23.92 1.02
N ASP A 6 8.24 24.10 0.38
CA ASP A 6 8.40 23.90 -1.06
C ASP A 6 8.38 22.40 -1.39
N ILE A 7 7.16 21.89 -1.63
CA ILE A 7 6.88 20.52 -2.02
C ILE A 7 6.48 20.54 -3.50
N ARG A 8 7.28 19.87 -4.31
CA ARG A 8 7.09 19.74 -5.75
C ARG A 8 6.98 18.27 -6.09
N PHE A 9 6.03 17.94 -6.96
CA PHE A 9 5.78 16.57 -7.41
C PHE A 9 6.34 16.33 -8.81
N ASP A 10 7.52 16.91 -9.07
CA ASP A 10 8.27 16.88 -10.32
C ASP A 10 9.71 16.38 -10.11
N ARG A 11 9.97 15.70 -8.99
CA ARG A 11 11.28 15.14 -8.61
C ARG A 11 11.15 14.13 -7.48
N TYR A 12 12.22 13.37 -7.27
CA TYR A 12 12.40 12.50 -6.10
C TYR A 12 13.28 13.22 -5.06
N TYR A 13 12.98 12.99 -3.79
CA TYR A 13 13.68 13.61 -2.66
C TYR A 13 14.67 12.63 -2.03
N SER A 14 15.82 13.14 -1.59
CA SER A 14 16.68 12.39 -0.66
C SER A 14 15.98 12.20 0.69
N TYR A 15 16.56 11.40 1.57
CA TYR A 15 16.05 11.16 2.91
C TYR A 15 15.99 12.45 3.73
N GLU A 16 17.03 13.27 3.64
CA GLU A 16 17.12 14.57 4.32
C GLU A 16 16.02 15.49 3.79
N GLU A 17 15.92 15.65 2.47
CA GLU A 17 14.91 16.48 1.81
C GLU A 17 13.47 16.03 2.15
N MET A 18 13.22 14.72 2.23
CA MET A 18 11.92 14.16 2.64
C MET A 18 11.65 14.47 4.12
N THR A 19 12.63 14.24 4.99
CA THR A 19 12.51 14.47 6.44
C THR A 19 12.21 15.94 6.73
N GLU A 20 12.92 16.86 6.10
CA GLU A 20 12.70 18.31 6.22
C GLU A 20 11.26 18.70 5.87
N ARG A 21 10.72 18.14 4.77
CA ARG A 21 9.35 18.43 4.32
C ARG A 21 8.30 17.88 5.28
N LEU A 22 8.48 16.66 5.78
CA LEU A 22 7.58 16.07 6.77
C LEU A 22 7.59 16.88 8.07
N GLN A 23 8.77 17.27 8.56
CA GLN A 23 8.91 18.11 9.75
C GLN A 23 8.28 19.49 9.54
N ALA A 24 8.49 20.12 8.37
CA ALA A 24 7.88 21.39 8.05
C ALA A 24 6.35 21.32 7.99
N LEU A 25 5.79 20.25 7.42
CA LEU A 25 4.34 20.00 7.41
C LEU A 25 3.79 19.84 8.83
N ALA A 26 4.43 19.00 9.67
CA ALA A 26 4.02 18.82 11.06
C ALA A 26 4.09 20.13 11.87
N ALA A 27 5.17 20.90 11.70
CA ALA A 27 5.33 22.20 12.35
C ALA A 27 4.32 23.26 11.88
N ARG A 28 3.88 23.18 10.62
CA ARG A 28 2.90 24.11 10.04
C ARG A 28 1.46 23.79 10.47
N TYR A 29 1.15 22.51 10.67
CA TYR A 29 -0.17 21.99 11.03
C TYR A 29 -0.16 21.23 12.37
N PRO A 30 0.38 21.81 13.47
CA PRO A 30 0.65 21.07 14.71
C PRO A 30 -0.62 20.60 15.43
N LYS A 31 -1.78 21.17 15.09
CA LYS A 31 -3.08 20.71 15.59
C LYS A 31 -3.57 19.46 14.89
N LEU A 32 -3.26 19.31 13.60
CA LEU A 32 -3.79 18.23 12.77
C LEU A 32 -2.78 17.10 12.55
N ALA A 33 -1.48 17.37 12.65
CA ALA A 33 -0.42 16.48 12.22
C ALA A 33 0.59 16.20 13.34
N THR A 34 0.86 14.93 13.60
CA THR A 34 1.93 14.47 14.49
C THR A 34 2.89 13.57 13.73
N LEU A 35 4.15 13.98 13.65
CA LEU A 35 5.23 13.19 13.05
C LEU A 35 5.98 12.44 14.13
N ARG A 36 6.13 11.12 13.98
CA ARG A 36 6.95 10.28 14.89
C ARG A 36 7.76 9.26 14.09
N SER A 37 8.84 8.79 14.69
CA SER A 37 9.62 7.66 14.17
C SER A 37 9.07 6.35 14.73
N LEU A 38 8.89 5.35 13.87
CA LEU A 38 8.46 4.00 14.25
C LEU A 38 9.63 3.09 14.61
N ALA A 39 10.78 3.32 13.96
CA ALA A 39 12.00 2.57 14.15
C ALA A 39 13.18 3.36 13.62
N ARG A 40 14.38 2.87 13.92
CA ARG A 40 15.58 3.21 13.17
C ARG A 40 15.90 2.05 12.23
N SER A 41 16.23 2.38 10.99
CA SER A 41 16.75 1.42 10.02
C SER A 41 18.17 0.96 10.38
N PHE A 42 18.73 0.01 9.64
CA PHE A 42 20.11 -0.47 9.87
C PHE A 42 21.17 0.63 9.77
N GLY A 43 21.00 1.56 8.84
CA GLY A 43 21.80 2.77 8.66
C GLY A 43 21.48 3.89 9.65
N GLY A 44 20.59 3.65 10.63
CA GLY A 44 20.28 4.59 11.71
C GLY A 44 19.28 5.69 11.36
N ARG A 45 18.67 5.64 10.16
CA ARG A 45 17.67 6.62 9.70
C ARG A 45 16.32 6.37 10.37
N GLU A 46 15.62 7.44 10.72
CA GLU A 46 14.25 7.35 11.25
C GLU A 46 13.28 6.86 10.18
N VAL A 47 12.41 5.92 10.55
CA VAL A 47 11.26 5.49 9.75
C VAL A 47 10.04 6.30 10.18
N TRP A 48 9.73 7.35 9.41
CA TRP A 48 8.69 8.31 9.76
C TRP A 48 7.28 7.79 9.52
N VAL A 49 6.36 8.11 10.43
CA VAL A 49 4.91 8.08 10.21
C VAL A 49 4.31 9.45 10.52
N MET A 50 3.44 9.91 9.62
CA MET A 50 2.58 11.06 9.84
C MET A 50 1.19 10.59 10.28
N GLU A 51 0.80 10.92 11.51
CA GLU A 51 -0.57 10.77 11.99
C GLU A 51 -1.33 12.08 11.75
N MET A 52 -2.48 12.01 11.06
CA MET A 52 -3.28 13.18 10.72
C MET A 52 -4.75 13.01 11.13
N THR A 53 -5.26 13.90 11.97
CA THR A 53 -6.68 13.95 12.39
C THR A 53 -6.99 15.30 13.06
N ASN A 54 -8.26 15.72 13.08
CA ASN A 54 -8.68 16.85 13.89
C ASN A 54 -8.98 16.44 15.35
N PRO A 55 -8.18 16.81 16.35
CA PRO A 55 -8.39 16.40 17.74
C PRO A 55 -9.67 16.99 18.36
N ASP A 56 -10.22 18.08 17.81
CA ASP A 56 -11.43 18.71 18.36
C ASP A 56 -12.68 17.84 18.18
N THR A 57 -12.68 16.96 17.19
CA THR A 57 -13.81 16.06 16.89
C THR A 57 -13.64 14.68 17.52
N GLY A 58 -12.62 14.50 18.37
CA GLY A 58 -12.40 13.31 19.17
C GLY A 58 -10.97 12.75 19.07
N PRO A 59 -10.56 11.88 20.01
CA PRO A 59 -9.26 11.21 19.98
C PRO A 59 -9.05 10.40 18.69
N ALA A 60 -7.80 10.26 18.25
CA ALA A 60 -7.45 9.52 17.03
C ALA A 60 -7.98 8.06 17.05
N LEU A 61 -7.79 7.35 18.17
CA LEU A 61 -8.26 5.97 18.36
C LEU A 61 -9.80 5.85 18.48
N ASP A 62 -10.51 6.96 18.72
CA ASP A 62 -11.98 7.00 18.73
C ASP A 62 -12.55 7.19 17.32
N LYS A 63 -11.71 7.26 16.27
CA LYS A 63 -12.13 7.43 14.87
C LYS A 63 -11.68 6.26 14.00
N PRO A 64 -12.38 5.95 12.90
CA PRO A 64 -11.88 5.00 11.90
C PRO A 64 -10.49 5.42 11.39
N GLY A 65 -9.58 4.45 11.32
CA GLY A 65 -8.20 4.65 10.87
C GLY A 65 -7.98 4.19 9.43
N TYR A 66 -7.19 4.94 8.67
CA TYR A 66 -6.73 4.55 7.33
C TYR A 66 -5.21 4.56 7.26
N TYR A 67 -4.63 3.47 6.78
CA TYR A 67 -3.18 3.25 6.74
C TYR A 67 -2.65 3.33 5.31
N ILE A 68 -1.60 4.11 5.08
CA ILE A 68 -0.90 4.19 3.80
C ILE A 68 0.58 3.95 4.05
N ASP A 69 1.18 3.11 3.24
CA ASP A 69 2.63 2.95 3.23
C ASP A 69 3.23 3.01 1.82
N ALA A 70 4.51 3.34 1.78
CA ALA A 70 5.28 3.54 0.57
C ALA A 70 6.75 3.16 0.76
N GLN A 71 7.40 2.87 -0.36
CA GLN A 71 8.83 2.63 -0.47
C GLN A 71 9.29 1.47 0.42
N ILE A 72 8.58 0.34 0.39
CA ILE A 72 9.07 -0.88 1.04
C ILE A 72 10.21 -1.52 0.23
N HIS A 73 10.16 -1.43 -1.10
CA HIS A 73 11.29 -1.75 -1.97
C HIS A 73 12.09 -0.48 -2.30
N ALA A 74 13.42 -0.61 -2.31
CA ALA A 74 14.34 0.51 -2.43
C ALA A 74 14.14 1.34 -3.71
N GLU A 75 13.97 0.71 -4.87
CA GLU A 75 13.98 1.38 -6.17
C GLU A 75 12.67 2.11 -6.55
N GLU A 76 11.61 2.02 -5.72
CA GLU A 76 10.24 2.43 -6.07
C GLU A 76 9.92 3.89 -5.67
N HIS A 77 10.77 4.85 -6.06
CA HIS A 77 10.74 6.26 -5.60
C HIS A 77 9.41 7.02 -5.81
N ALA A 78 8.62 6.66 -6.81
CA ALA A 78 7.29 7.25 -7.04
C ALA A 78 6.31 7.02 -5.89
N THR A 79 6.50 5.95 -5.14
CA THR A 79 5.64 5.60 -4.00
C THR A 79 5.79 6.63 -2.88
N SER A 80 7.03 7.03 -2.55
CA SER A 80 7.32 8.07 -1.56
C SER A 80 6.66 9.41 -1.92
N ALA A 81 6.75 9.81 -3.19
CA ALA A 81 6.13 11.04 -3.66
C ALA A 81 4.59 10.99 -3.56
N THR A 82 4.00 9.82 -3.84
CA THR A 82 2.55 9.60 -3.76
C THR A 82 2.05 9.68 -2.31
N ALA A 83 2.75 9.05 -1.37
CA ALA A 83 2.43 9.15 0.05
C ALA A 83 2.61 10.59 0.58
N LEU A 84 3.66 11.30 0.17
CA LEU A 84 3.85 12.71 0.49
C LEU A 84 2.73 13.59 -0.08
N TYR A 85 2.23 13.29 -1.29
CA TYR A 85 1.08 13.98 -1.88
C TYR A 85 -0.17 13.81 -1.01
N ALA A 86 -0.45 12.60 -0.53
CA ALA A 86 -1.60 12.35 0.35
C ALA A 86 -1.52 13.18 1.64
N ILE A 87 -0.34 13.25 2.27
CA ILE A 87 -0.09 14.08 3.46
C ILE A 87 -0.31 15.57 3.15
N TRP A 88 0.37 16.08 2.12
CA TRP A 88 0.28 17.47 1.71
C TRP A 88 -1.16 17.86 1.36
N HIS A 89 -1.86 17.02 0.60
CA HIS A 89 -3.22 17.29 0.14
C HIS A 89 -4.20 17.39 1.31
N LEU A 90 -4.18 16.44 2.26
CA LEU A 90 -5.07 16.47 3.43
C LEU A 90 -4.83 17.71 4.30
N LEU A 91 -3.56 18.05 4.56
CA LEU A 91 -3.21 19.17 5.45
C LEU A 91 -3.48 20.54 4.81
N THR A 92 -3.10 20.73 3.55
CA THR A 92 -3.23 22.03 2.87
C THR A 92 -4.67 22.36 2.45
N ASN A 93 -5.52 21.35 2.33
CA ASN A 93 -6.93 21.51 1.96
C ASN A 93 -7.90 21.43 3.15
N TYR A 94 -7.44 21.15 4.36
CA TYR A 94 -8.29 21.25 5.56
C TYR A 94 -8.84 22.66 5.74
N GLY A 95 -10.16 22.79 5.86
CA GLY A 95 -10.89 24.06 5.92
C GLY A 95 -11.06 24.77 4.58
N ARG A 96 -10.62 24.15 3.46
CA ARG A 96 -10.75 24.70 2.09
C ARG A 96 -11.53 23.76 1.17
N ASP A 97 -11.27 22.46 1.27
CA ASP A 97 -11.99 21.41 0.56
C ASP A 97 -12.89 20.65 1.54
N GLU A 98 -14.16 20.47 1.16
CA GLU A 98 -15.17 19.85 2.03
C GLU A 98 -14.85 18.38 2.31
N GLU A 99 -14.28 17.66 1.35
CA GLU A 99 -13.94 16.26 1.54
C GLU A 99 -12.72 16.09 2.46
N ALA A 100 -11.63 16.79 2.20
CA ALA A 100 -10.44 16.74 3.05
C ALA A 100 -10.77 17.14 4.50
N THR A 101 -11.60 18.17 4.67
CA THR A 101 -12.08 18.62 5.99
C THR A 101 -12.89 17.52 6.68
N ARG A 102 -13.89 16.97 5.99
CA ARG A 102 -14.73 15.89 6.53
C ARG A 102 -13.90 14.66 6.88
N LEU A 103 -12.92 14.29 6.06
CA LEU A 103 -12.05 13.14 6.30
C LEU A 103 -11.23 13.34 7.58
N LEU A 104 -10.54 14.46 7.77
CA LEU A 104 -9.78 14.71 9.00
C LEU A 104 -10.65 14.91 10.24
N ASP A 105 -11.87 15.44 10.08
CA ASP A 105 -12.83 15.56 11.18
C ASP A 105 -13.37 14.20 11.62
N THR A 106 -13.56 13.26 10.68
CA THR A 106 -14.23 11.98 10.98
C THR A 106 -13.29 10.78 11.08
N GLN A 107 -12.03 10.90 10.66
CA GLN A 107 -11.07 9.79 10.55
C GLN A 107 -9.68 10.18 11.06
N VAL A 108 -8.81 9.19 11.15
CA VAL A 108 -7.36 9.36 11.32
C VAL A 108 -6.61 8.68 10.18
N PHE A 109 -5.62 9.37 9.63
CA PHE A 109 -4.72 8.83 8.61
C PHE A 109 -3.35 8.57 9.22
N TYR A 110 -2.81 7.38 8.97
CA TYR A 110 -1.44 7.00 9.32
C TYR A 110 -0.67 6.77 8.03
N VAL A 111 0.25 7.66 7.69
CA VAL A 111 0.98 7.61 6.41
C VAL A 111 2.47 7.44 6.66
N LEU A 112 3.04 6.35 6.14
CA LEU A 112 4.47 6.05 6.16
C LEU A 112 5.04 6.36 4.77
N PRO A 113 5.60 7.56 4.55
CA PRO A 113 6.05 7.97 3.22
C PRO A 113 7.32 7.24 2.77
N ARG A 114 8.10 6.67 3.68
CA ARG A 114 9.31 5.91 3.34
C ARG A 114 9.62 4.88 4.41
N ILE A 115 9.25 3.62 4.16
CA ILE A 115 9.57 2.48 5.05
C ILE A 115 11.04 2.11 4.98
N ASN A 116 11.62 2.10 3.78
CA ASN A 116 12.98 1.67 3.49
C ASN A 116 13.91 2.87 3.23
N PRO A 117 14.30 3.64 4.27
CA PRO A 117 15.10 4.83 4.05
C PRO A 117 16.52 4.52 3.57
N ASP A 118 17.14 3.43 4.02
CA ASP A 118 18.52 3.12 3.64
C ASP A 118 18.60 2.61 2.20
N GLY A 119 17.78 1.64 1.85
CA GLY A 119 17.72 1.12 0.49
C GLY A 119 17.34 2.20 -0.53
N ALA A 120 16.36 3.06 -0.20
CA ALA A 120 15.98 4.16 -1.10
C ALA A 120 17.11 5.16 -1.33
N GLU A 121 17.93 5.47 -0.31
CA GLU A 121 19.09 6.36 -0.50
C GLU A 121 20.18 5.71 -1.37
N LEU A 122 20.37 4.40 -1.23
CA LEU A 122 21.32 3.66 -2.06
C LEU A 122 20.89 3.61 -3.52
N SER A 123 19.60 3.47 -3.83
CA SER A 123 19.11 3.46 -5.21
C SER A 123 18.91 4.86 -5.82
N LEU A 124 18.85 5.92 -5.00
CA LEU A 124 18.74 7.32 -5.46
C LEU A 124 20.07 7.95 -5.89
N GLN A 125 21.19 7.30 -5.63
CA GLN A 125 22.53 7.82 -5.93
C GLN A 125 23.26 6.90 -6.92
N PRO A 126 24.17 7.44 -7.74
CA PRO A 126 25.05 6.62 -8.57
C PRO A 126 25.95 5.70 -7.71
N PRO A 127 26.17 4.44 -8.13
CA PRO A 127 25.52 3.81 -9.27
C PRO A 127 24.05 3.49 -8.97
N TYR A 128 23.14 3.85 -9.89
CA TYR A 128 21.69 3.78 -9.64
C TYR A 128 21.18 2.32 -9.59
N TYR A 129 21.21 1.73 -8.41
CA TYR A 129 20.82 0.33 -8.20
C TYR A 129 19.33 0.08 -8.42
N ASN A 130 19.00 -0.71 -9.45
CA ASN A 130 17.68 -1.33 -9.59
C ASN A 130 17.59 -2.55 -8.67
N TRP A 131 17.31 -2.30 -7.39
CA TRP A 131 17.40 -3.26 -6.30
C TRP A 131 16.34 -2.98 -5.24
N CYS A 132 15.80 -4.04 -4.63
CA CYS A 132 14.68 -3.93 -3.69
C CYS A 132 15.09 -3.90 -2.21
N GLY A 133 16.37 -4.08 -1.89
CA GLY A 133 16.79 -4.41 -0.54
C GLY A 133 16.67 -3.28 0.49
N ASN A 134 16.69 -3.64 1.77
CA ASN A 134 16.46 -2.68 2.87
C ASN A 134 17.71 -1.96 3.36
N GLY A 135 18.88 -2.27 2.81
CA GLY A 135 20.15 -1.68 3.19
C GLY A 135 20.87 -2.40 4.33
N ARG A 136 20.37 -3.54 4.83
CA ARG A 136 21.12 -4.41 5.75
C ARG A 136 22.42 -4.90 5.10
N PHE A 137 22.34 -5.30 3.84
CA PHE A 137 23.50 -5.58 2.99
C PHE A 137 23.55 -4.57 1.84
N MET A 138 24.77 -4.16 1.47
CA MET A 138 24.97 -3.32 0.28
C MET A 138 24.62 -4.13 -0.99
N PRO A 139 24.13 -3.49 -2.07
CA PRO A 139 23.97 -4.16 -3.35
C PRO A 139 25.23 -4.93 -3.76
N GLY A 140 25.06 -6.22 -4.08
CA GLY A 140 26.14 -7.13 -4.45
C GLY A 140 26.81 -7.86 -3.27
N ALA A 141 26.66 -7.38 -2.03
CA ALA A 141 27.01 -8.14 -0.82
C ALA A 141 25.88 -9.12 -0.40
N ASP A 142 24.69 -8.95 -0.98
CA ASP A 142 23.49 -9.78 -0.85
C ASP A 142 23.55 -11.09 -1.68
N ARG A 143 24.73 -11.43 -2.22
CA ARG A 143 25.03 -12.63 -3.01
C ARG A 143 26.40 -13.17 -2.64
N HIS A 144 26.56 -14.48 -2.64
CA HIS A 144 27.83 -15.12 -2.29
C HIS A 144 28.71 -15.34 -3.51
N ALA A 145 28.12 -15.86 -4.60
CA ALA A 145 28.84 -16.20 -5.83
C ALA A 145 28.04 -15.80 -7.09
N GLY A 146 28.61 -16.07 -8.26
CA GLY A 146 27.98 -15.77 -9.54
C GLY A 146 28.07 -14.29 -9.92
N LEU A 147 27.19 -13.86 -10.82
CA LEU A 147 27.12 -12.49 -11.31
C LEU A 147 26.66 -11.53 -10.21
N ILE A 148 27.49 -10.54 -9.95
CA ILE A 148 27.29 -9.46 -8.98
C ILE A 148 27.04 -8.18 -9.76
N PRO A 149 25.81 -7.62 -9.71
CA PRO A 149 25.53 -6.38 -10.41
C PRO A 149 26.37 -5.21 -9.87
N GLU A 150 27.16 -4.59 -10.74
CA GLU A 150 28.03 -3.46 -10.40
C GLU A 150 28.36 -2.64 -11.64
N ASP A 151 28.62 -1.35 -11.45
CA ASP A 151 28.96 -0.39 -12.50
C ASP A 151 30.43 -0.57 -12.88
N ILE A 152 30.68 -1.38 -13.91
CA ILE A 152 32.02 -1.83 -14.29
C ILE A 152 32.72 -0.86 -15.25
N ASP A 153 31.96 0.05 -15.86
CA ASP A 153 32.51 1.06 -16.74
C ASP A 153 32.50 2.50 -16.16
N GLY A 154 31.93 2.66 -14.97
CA GLY A 154 32.06 3.83 -14.11
C GLY A 154 31.18 5.00 -14.54
N ASP A 155 30.09 4.77 -15.27
CA ASP A 155 29.22 5.82 -15.78
C ASP A 155 28.06 6.18 -14.85
N GLY A 156 27.93 5.47 -13.72
CA GLY A 156 26.93 5.68 -12.69
C GLY A 156 25.60 4.98 -12.95
N PHE A 157 25.47 4.17 -14.00
CA PHE A 157 24.25 3.46 -14.35
C PHE A 157 24.49 1.96 -14.36
N LEU A 158 23.49 1.21 -13.89
CA LEU A 158 23.47 -0.23 -14.08
C LEU A 158 22.59 -0.59 -15.26
N VAL A 159 23.22 -1.11 -16.31
CA VAL A 159 22.54 -1.51 -17.54
C VAL A 159 22.77 -3.00 -17.83
N TRP A 160 22.83 -3.36 -19.11
CA TRP A 160 22.95 -4.73 -19.56
C TRP A 160 24.26 -4.94 -20.31
N MET A 161 24.79 -6.16 -20.21
CA MET A 161 25.86 -6.68 -21.04
C MET A 161 25.29 -7.59 -22.13
N ARG A 162 25.74 -7.38 -23.36
CA ARG A 162 25.58 -8.33 -24.48
C ARG A 162 26.89 -9.07 -24.65
N VAL A 163 26.89 -10.36 -24.33
CA VAL A 163 28.07 -11.22 -24.43
C VAL A 163 27.95 -12.06 -25.70
N PRO A 164 28.82 -11.87 -26.71
CA PRO A 164 28.83 -12.71 -27.90
C PRO A 164 29.02 -14.20 -27.54
N ASP A 165 28.06 -15.04 -27.89
CA ASP A 165 28.12 -16.49 -27.70
C ASP A 165 27.27 -17.15 -28.80
N PRO A 166 27.82 -18.04 -29.65
CA PRO A 166 27.05 -18.78 -30.66
C PRO A 166 25.88 -19.61 -30.09
N LYS A 167 25.89 -19.91 -28.79
CA LYS A 167 24.83 -20.59 -28.06
C LYS A 167 23.82 -19.62 -27.40
N GLY A 168 23.98 -18.32 -27.62
CA GLY A 168 23.15 -17.28 -27.01
C GLY A 168 21.70 -17.32 -27.49
N GLU A 169 20.81 -16.86 -26.62
CA GLU A 169 19.35 -16.86 -26.81
C GLU A 169 18.87 -15.63 -27.59
N TRP A 170 19.72 -14.62 -27.71
CA TRP A 170 19.36 -13.30 -28.23
C TRP A 170 20.16 -12.93 -29.48
N LYS A 171 19.56 -12.10 -30.34
CA LYS A 171 20.22 -11.44 -31.45
C LYS A 171 19.80 -9.97 -31.51
N LYS A 172 20.63 -9.14 -32.13
CA LYS A 172 20.25 -7.75 -32.43
C LYS A 172 19.08 -7.75 -33.39
N SER A 173 18.09 -6.87 -33.18
CA SER A 173 17.04 -6.69 -34.19
C SER A 173 17.65 -6.14 -35.48
N ALA A 174 17.23 -6.71 -36.61
CA ALA A 174 17.62 -6.22 -37.93
C ALA A 174 17.05 -4.83 -38.24
N ARG A 175 15.95 -4.45 -37.56
CA ARG A 175 15.30 -3.13 -37.71
C ARG A 175 15.94 -2.08 -36.82
N ASN A 176 16.40 -2.48 -35.64
CA ASN A 176 17.02 -1.59 -34.66
C ASN A 176 18.06 -2.37 -33.84
N PRO A 177 19.36 -2.22 -34.09
CA PRO A 177 20.40 -2.99 -33.39
C PRO A 177 20.52 -2.64 -31.89
N ASP A 178 19.85 -1.58 -31.42
CA ASP A 178 19.82 -1.20 -30.00
C ASP A 178 18.84 -2.04 -29.17
N ILE A 179 17.96 -2.82 -29.79
CA ILE A 179 17.08 -3.77 -29.10
C ILE A 179 17.48 -5.23 -29.38
N MET A 180 17.15 -6.13 -28.45
CA MET A 180 17.52 -7.54 -28.52
C MET A 180 16.30 -8.41 -28.68
N VAL A 181 16.24 -9.21 -29.74
CA VAL A 181 15.11 -10.12 -30.00
C VAL A 181 15.53 -11.55 -29.75
N GLN A 182 14.58 -12.39 -29.34
CA GLN A 182 14.87 -13.80 -29.16
C GLN A 182 15.11 -14.49 -30.50
N ARG A 183 16.09 -15.39 -30.48
CA ARG A 183 16.37 -16.32 -31.56
C ARG A 183 15.22 -17.33 -31.72
N ALA A 184 14.90 -17.70 -32.96
CA ALA A 184 13.91 -18.75 -33.21
C ALA A 184 14.49 -20.16 -32.92
N PRO A 185 13.69 -21.15 -32.48
CA PRO A 185 14.20 -22.46 -32.05
C PRO A 185 15.10 -23.22 -33.05
N GLY A 186 14.93 -23.00 -34.36
CA GLY A 186 15.72 -23.66 -35.42
C GLY A 186 16.72 -22.76 -36.14
N GLU A 187 16.91 -21.52 -35.68
CA GLU A 187 17.88 -20.59 -36.27
C GLU A 187 19.29 -21.04 -35.90
N GLU A 188 20.30 -21.01 -36.80
CA GLU A 188 21.70 -21.34 -36.51
C GLU A 188 22.66 -20.46 -37.33
N GLY A 189 23.93 -20.36 -36.92
CA GLY A 189 25.00 -19.71 -37.70
C GLY A 189 25.01 -18.18 -37.72
N GLY A 190 24.19 -17.51 -36.91
CA GLY A 190 24.17 -16.05 -36.76
C GLY A 190 24.99 -15.50 -35.58
N ASP A 191 25.04 -14.17 -35.48
CA ASP A 191 25.63 -13.44 -34.35
C ASP A 191 24.65 -13.44 -33.16
N TYR A 192 24.96 -14.26 -32.16
CA TYR A 192 24.12 -14.46 -30.97
C TYR A 192 24.79 -13.96 -29.70
N PHE A 193 23.95 -13.64 -28.72
CA PHE A 193 24.36 -13.01 -27.47
C PHE A 193 23.65 -13.63 -26.28
N ARG A 194 24.35 -13.68 -25.15
CA ARG A 194 23.76 -13.79 -23.82
C ARG A 194 23.54 -12.39 -23.26
N LEU A 195 22.44 -12.21 -22.52
CA LEU A 195 22.14 -10.98 -21.82
C LEU A 195 22.32 -11.17 -20.32
N TYR A 196 23.13 -10.31 -19.73
CA TYR A 196 23.37 -10.27 -18.29
C TYR A 196 23.22 -8.84 -17.78
N PRO A 197 22.75 -8.64 -16.54
CA PRO A 197 22.97 -7.37 -15.85
C PRO A 197 24.46 -7.01 -15.87
N GLU A 198 24.76 -5.73 -16.00
CA GLU A 198 26.13 -5.23 -15.84
C GLU A 198 26.72 -5.62 -14.48
N GLY A 199 27.94 -6.16 -14.50
CA GLY A 199 28.63 -6.55 -13.28
C GLY A 199 29.72 -7.59 -13.49
N THR A 200 30.44 -7.96 -12.41
CA THR A 200 31.48 -9.00 -12.43
C THR A 200 30.97 -10.35 -11.92
N ILE A 201 31.76 -11.42 -12.11
CA ILE A 201 31.40 -12.79 -11.75
C ILE A 201 32.34 -13.33 -10.68
N ARG A 202 31.81 -13.55 -9.47
CA ARG A 202 32.52 -14.27 -8.39
C ARG A 202 32.51 -15.77 -8.69
N ASP A 203 33.65 -16.42 -8.43
CA ASP A 203 33.85 -17.86 -8.65
C ASP A 203 33.58 -18.31 -10.10
N PHE A 204 33.95 -17.48 -11.07
CA PHE A 204 33.77 -17.81 -12.49
C PHE A 204 34.64 -19.02 -12.88
N ASP A 205 33.99 -20.06 -13.39
CA ASP A 205 34.63 -21.31 -13.82
C ASP A 205 35.18 -21.26 -15.25
N GLY A 206 35.05 -20.12 -15.93
CA GLY A 206 35.45 -19.93 -17.33
C GLY A 206 34.36 -20.26 -18.35
N ALA A 207 33.17 -20.73 -17.93
CA ALA A 207 32.14 -21.22 -18.83
C ALA A 207 30.70 -20.81 -18.45
N ASN A 208 30.36 -20.86 -17.16
CA ASN A 208 29.00 -20.67 -16.65
C ASN A 208 28.88 -19.36 -15.86
N VAL A 209 27.88 -18.56 -16.20
CA VAL A 209 27.52 -17.35 -15.46
C VAL A 209 26.31 -17.66 -14.59
N ALA A 210 26.57 -18.14 -13.37
CA ALA A 210 25.52 -18.33 -12.38
C ALA A 210 24.96 -16.98 -11.93
N ILE A 211 23.64 -16.89 -11.73
CA ILE A 211 22.99 -15.69 -11.18
C ILE A 211 22.25 -16.11 -9.92
N GLU A 212 22.78 -15.72 -8.76
CA GLU A 212 22.15 -15.95 -7.48
C GLU A 212 21.01 -14.96 -7.25
N LYS A 213 19.94 -15.44 -6.61
CA LYS A 213 18.93 -14.55 -6.04
C LYS A 213 19.55 -13.83 -4.83
N PRO A 214 19.25 -12.54 -4.62
CA PRO A 214 19.52 -11.88 -3.34
C PRO A 214 18.98 -12.71 -2.18
N PHE A 215 19.79 -12.91 -1.14
CA PHE A 215 19.29 -13.50 0.11
C PHE A 215 18.64 -12.46 1.04
N ASP A 216 18.88 -11.17 0.80
CA ASP A 216 18.40 -10.05 1.62
C ASP A 216 17.34 -9.18 0.92
N GLY A 217 16.58 -8.47 1.75
CA GLY A 217 16.12 -7.13 1.39
C GLY A 217 14.67 -7.01 0.92
N ASN A 218 13.95 -8.10 0.72
CA ASN A 218 12.54 -8.02 0.35
C ASN A 218 11.65 -7.97 1.59
N MET A 219 11.50 -6.78 2.17
CA MET A 219 10.64 -6.60 3.34
C MET A 219 9.17 -6.97 3.08
N ASN A 220 8.70 -6.94 1.82
CA ASN A 220 7.37 -7.43 1.46
C ASN A 220 7.29 -8.97 1.33
N ARG A 221 8.26 -9.68 1.91
CA ARG A 221 8.27 -11.13 2.18
C ARG A 221 8.50 -11.44 3.66
N ASN A 222 8.51 -10.43 4.52
CA ASN A 222 8.89 -10.56 5.94
C ASN A 222 7.68 -10.69 6.88
N PHE A 223 6.43 -10.61 6.40
CA PHE A 223 5.24 -10.62 7.25
C PHE A 223 4.78 -12.05 7.62
N PRO A 224 4.16 -12.28 8.80
CA PRO A 224 3.93 -13.62 9.34
C PRO A 224 3.04 -14.56 8.52
N THR A 225 2.03 -14.02 7.84
CA THR A 225 1.06 -14.88 7.15
C THR A 225 1.67 -15.53 5.93
N ASN A 226 1.52 -16.85 5.87
CA ASN A 226 2.02 -17.70 4.81
C ASN A 226 3.54 -17.61 4.59
N TRP A 227 4.31 -17.00 5.51
CA TRP A 227 5.74 -16.75 5.39
C TRP A 227 6.54 -18.01 5.07
N SER A 228 7.57 -17.86 4.24
CA SER A 228 8.45 -18.96 3.84
C SER A 228 9.89 -18.45 3.71
N PRO A 229 10.89 -19.16 4.28
CA PRO A 229 12.30 -18.80 4.10
C PRO A 229 12.82 -19.10 2.69
N GLN A 230 12.00 -19.66 1.80
CA GLN A 230 12.35 -19.89 0.39
C GLN A 230 12.06 -18.66 -0.49
N GLU A 231 11.31 -17.69 0.01
CA GLU A 231 11.13 -16.40 -0.67
C GLU A 231 12.45 -15.62 -0.64
N TYR A 232 12.79 -14.97 -1.76
CA TYR A 232 14.01 -14.17 -1.81
C TYR A 232 13.86 -12.97 -0.87
N GLY A 233 14.88 -12.69 -0.07
CA GLY A 233 14.86 -11.57 0.87
C GLY A 233 13.80 -11.68 1.99
N ALA A 234 13.31 -12.88 2.30
CA ALA A 234 12.27 -13.10 3.32
C ALA A 234 12.73 -12.85 4.76
N GLY A 235 14.04 -12.69 4.97
CA GLY A 235 14.68 -12.62 6.28
C GLY A 235 14.84 -13.99 6.95
N GLU A 236 15.44 -14.00 8.14
CA GLU A 236 15.74 -15.24 8.89
C GLU A 236 14.49 -15.86 9.54
N HIS A 237 13.52 -15.01 9.88
CA HIS A 237 12.21 -15.35 10.43
C HIS A 237 11.22 -14.22 10.10
N PRO A 238 9.89 -14.42 10.24
CA PRO A 238 8.95 -13.31 10.09
C PRO A 238 9.29 -12.14 11.02
N LEU A 239 9.17 -10.92 10.51
CA LEU A 239 9.45 -9.67 11.23
C LEU A 239 10.89 -9.59 11.74
N SER A 240 11.84 -10.17 11.01
CA SER A 240 13.28 -10.06 11.30
C SER A 240 13.85 -8.69 10.92
N GLU A 241 13.24 -8.00 9.97
CA GLU A 241 13.67 -6.65 9.59
C GLU A 241 13.03 -5.62 10.54
N PRO A 242 13.81 -4.69 11.11
CA PRO A 242 13.32 -3.75 12.12
C PRO A 242 12.19 -2.85 11.59
N GLU A 243 12.23 -2.48 10.32
CA GLU A 243 11.20 -1.67 9.68
C GLU A 243 9.88 -2.46 9.56
N ALA A 244 9.93 -3.70 9.07
CA ALA A 244 8.76 -4.57 8.95
C ALA A 244 8.16 -4.90 10.34
N ALA A 245 9.00 -5.18 11.33
CA ALA A 245 8.57 -5.40 12.71
C ALA A 245 7.85 -4.17 13.30
N ALA A 246 8.37 -2.98 13.04
CA ALA A 246 7.77 -1.73 13.51
C ALA A 246 6.43 -1.43 12.83
N MET A 247 6.30 -1.69 11.52
CA MET A 247 5.01 -1.61 10.82
C MET A 247 3.99 -2.56 11.41
N ALA A 248 4.37 -3.82 11.63
CA ALA A 248 3.48 -4.83 12.21
C ALA A 248 3.03 -4.42 13.62
N ARG A 249 3.97 -3.96 14.46
CA ARG A 249 3.64 -3.47 15.80
C ARG A 249 2.70 -2.27 15.76
N PHE A 250 2.97 -1.33 14.87
CA PHE A 250 2.11 -0.17 14.66
C PHE A 250 0.69 -0.59 14.30
N ILE A 251 0.51 -1.45 13.29
CA ILE A 251 -0.83 -1.89 12.86
C ILE A 251 -1.57 -2.58 14.02
N LEU A 252 -0.89 -3.41 14.80
CA LEU A 252 -1.47 -4.10 15.96
C LEU A 252 -1.88 -3.12 17.09
N ASP A 253 -1.11 -2.06 17.30
CA ASP A 253 -1.37 -1.03 18.32
C ASP A 253 -2.46 -0.01 17.89
N HIS A 254 -2.84 -0.01 16.61
CA HIS A 254 -3.88 0.87 16.07
C HIS A 254 -5.07 0.03 15.56
N PRO A 255 -5.84 -0.58 16.48
CA PRO A 255 -6.92 -1.49 16.11
C PRO A 255 -8.06 -0.81 15.35
N ASN A 256 -8.07 0.53 15.30
CA ASN A 256 -9.05 1.31 14.55
C ASN A 256 -8.80 1.34 13.02
N ILE A 257 -7.65 0.84 12.53
CA ILE A 257 -7.38 0.74 11.09
C ILE A 257 -8.44 -0.16 10.42
N CYS A 258 -9.23 0.41 9.53
CA CYS A 258 -10.31 -0.29 8.82
C CYS A 258 -10.02 -0.51 7.33
N GLY A 259 -9.08 0.23 6.76
CA GLY A 259 -8.63 0.07 5.40
C GLY A 259 -7.18 0.50 5.23
N MET A 260 -6.52 -0.02 4.20
CA MET A 260 -5.14 0.35 3.88
C MET A 260 -4.80 0.30 2.40
N CYS A 261 -3.70 0.96 2.05
CA CYS A 261 -3.07 0.84 0.74
C CYS A 261 -1.54 0.84 0.84
N ALA A 262 -0.89 -0.13 0.19
CA ALA A 262 0.56 -0.21 0.03
C ALA A 262 0.95 0.23 -1.40
N TYR A 263 1.73 1.30 -1.52
CA TYR A 263 2.22 1.78 -2.82
C TYR A 263 3.50 1.05 -3.24
N HIS A 264 3.50 0.60 -4.49
CA HIS A 264 4.59 -0.09 -5.17
C HIS A 264 4.84 0.47 -6.58
N THR A 265 5.88 0.00 -7.25
CA THR A 265 6.04 0.15 -8.71
C THR A 265 6.61 -1.14 -9.31
N HIS A 266 6.11 -1.64 -10.43
CA HIS A 266 5.33 -0.98 -11.47
C HIS A 266 4.33 -1.93 -12.10
N GLY A 267 3.39 -1.36 -12.86
CA GLY A 267 2.39 -2.14 -13.58
C GLY A 267 1.14 -1.35 -13.94
N GLY A 268 0.93 -0.19 -13.32
CA GLY A 268 -0.24 0.66 -13.55
C GLY A 268 -1.53 -0.07 -13.18
N ILE A 269 -1.51 -0.78 -12.04
CA ILE A 269 -2.57 -1.71 -11.59
C ILE A 269 -2.90 -1.47 -10.11
N ILE A 270 -4.15 -1.75 -9.75
CA ILE A 270 -4.62 -1.79 -8.37
C ILE A 270 -4.79 -3.25 -7.98
N MET A 271 -4.02 -3.73 -7.01
CA MET A 271 -4.02 -5.11 -6.57
C MET A 271 -4.97 -5.32 -5.40
N ARG A 272 -5.71 -6.44 -5.43
CA ARG A 272 -6.53 -6.92 -4.31
C ARG A 272 -6.12 -8.34 -3.87
N PRO A 273 -6.38 -8.71 -2.60
CA PRO A 273 -6.20 -10.07 -2.10
C PRO A 273 -6.98 -11.13 -2.89
N SER A 274 -6.69 -12.42 -2.72
CA SER A 274 -5.62 -13.01 -1.88
C SER A 274 -4.30 -13.18 -2.62
N MET A 275 -3.16 -13.27 -1.92
CA MET A 275 -1.88 -13.63 -2.54
C MET A 275 -1.75 -15.13 -2.79
N THR A 276 -2.40 -15.96 -1.97
CA THR A 276 -2.20 -17.42 -1.99
C THR A 276 -3.46 -18.22 -2.32
N LYS A 277 -4.63 -17.57 -2.43
CA LYS A 277 -5.91 -18.24 -2.63
C LYS A 277 -6.63 -17.71 -3.88
N PRO A 278 -7.31 -18.58 -4.64
CA PRO A 278 -8.16 -18.15 -5.74
C PRO A 278 -9.35 -17.34 -5.24
N ASP A 279 -9.95 -16.55 -6.13
CA ASP A 279 -11.14 -15.74 -5.83
C ASP A 279 -12.32 -16.62 -5.38
N SER A 280 -12.39 -17.86 -5.89
CA SER A 280 -13.42 -18.83 -5.51
C SER A 280 -13.35 -19.30 -4.05
N ALA A 281 -12.24 -19.04 -3.37
CA ALA A 281 -12.07 -19.31 -1.94
C ALA A 281 -12.41 -18.10 -1.05
N MET A 282 -12.63 -16.91 -1.64
CA MET A 282 -13.09 -15.73 -0.90
C MET A 282 -14.60 -15.74 -0.72
N SER A 283 -15.10 -15.10 0.34
CA SER A 283 -16.54 -14.94 0.50
C SER A 283 -17.12 -14.07 -0.61
N ALA A 284 -18.37 -14.34 -1.01
CA ALA A 284 -19.06 -13.52 -2.01
C ALA A 284 -19.17 -12.04 -1.59
N ARG A 285 -19.28 -11.77 -0.28
CA ARG A 285 -19.33 -10.40 0.25
C ARG A 285 -18.00 -9.69 0.08
N ASP A 286 -16.90 -10.33 0.48
CA ASP A 286 -15.58 -9.72 0.47
C ASP A 286 -15.09 -9.48 -0.96
N ILE A 287 -15.29 -10.44 -1.88
CA ILE A 287 -14.91 -10.26 -3.30
C ILE A 287 -15.72 -9.14 -3.97
N THR A 288 -17.02 -9.02 -3.66
CA THR A 288 -17.88 -7.96 -4.19
C THR A 288 -17.41 -6.60 -3.69
N LEU A 289 -17.08 -6.51 -2.39
CA LEU A 289 -16.55 -5.30 -1.79
C LEU A 289 -15.25 -4.84 -2.46
N TYR A 290 -14.30 -5.74 -2.70
CA TYR A 290 -13.06 -5.42 -3.38
C TYR A 290 -13.29 -4.94 -4.82
N LYS A 291 -14.23 -5.55 -5.55
CA LYS A 291 -14.56 -5.14 -6.92
C LYS A 291 -15.19 -3.75 -6.96
N GLU A 292 -16.07 -3.41 -6.02
CA GLU A 292 -16.71 -2.08 -5.98
C GLU A 292 -15.74 -0.96 -5.61
N ILE A 293 -14.94 -1.15 -4.56
CA ILE A 293 -13.91 -0.16 -4.19
C ILE A 293 -12.86 -0.07 -5.29
N GLY A 294 -12.44 -1.21 -5.85
CA GLY A 294 -11.51 -1.25 -6.98
C GLY A 294 -12.01 -0.49 -8.21
N ARG A 295 -13.30 -0.57 -8.54
CA ARG A 295 -13.91 0.20 -9.64
C ARG A 295 -13.71 1.70 -9.46
N VAL A 296 -13.86 2.23 -8.24
CA VAL A 296 -13.59 3.64 -7.94
C VAL A 296 -12.12 3.98 -8.22
N GLY A 297 -11.20 3.09 -7.84
CA GLY A 297 -9.79 3.22 -8.18
C GLY A 297 -9.54 3.24 -9.68
N THR A 298 -10.15 2.32 -10.43
CA THR A 298 -10.08 2.29 -11.91
C THR A 298 -10.58 3.58 -12.53
N GLU A 299 -11.69 4.15 -12.04
CA GLU A 299 -12.26 5.40 -12.56
C GLU A 299 -11.35 6.61 -12.32
N LEU A 300 -10.65 6.65 -11.19
CA LEU A 300 -9.79 7.78 -10.82
C LEU A 300 -8.39 7.72 -11.45
N THR A 301 -7.84 6.52 -11.56
CA THR A 301 -6.45 6.29 -11.97
C THR A 301 -6.32 5.80 -13.42
N GLY A 302 -7.40 5.27 -13.97
CA GLY A 302 -7.38 4.49 -15.20
C GLY A 302 -6.73 3.12 -15.05
N TYR A 303 -6.29 2.71 -13.85
CA TYR A 303 -5.60 1.43 -13.60
C TYR A 303 -6.61 0.30 -13.39
N PRO A 304 -6.47 -0.86 -14.06
CA PRO A 304 -7.35 -1.97 -13.78
C PRO A 304 -7.14 -2.50 -12.36
N THR A 305 -8.22 -2.92 -11.71
CA THR A 305 -8.16 -3.67 -10.46
C THR A 305 -8.01 -5.16 -10.74
N VAL A 306 -6.97 -5.78 -10.20
CA VAL A 306 -6.56 -7.16 -10.50
C VAL A 306 -6.38 -8.01 -9.24
N SER A 307 -6.69 -9.30 -9.32
CA SER A 307 -6.41 -10.28 -8.26
C SER A 307 -4.92 -10.60 -8.22
N ILE A 308 -4.32 -10.58 -7.03
CA ILE A 308 -2.91 -11.02 -6.92
C ILE A 308 -2.78 -12.48 -7.31
N TYR A 309 -3.70 -13.34 -6.85
CA TYR A 309 -3.69 -14.75 -7.22
C TYR A 309 -4.09 -14.95 -8.68
N GLU A 310 -5.26 -14.48 -9.14
CA GLU A 310 -5.77 -14.85 -10.48
C GLU A 310 -4.98 -14.20 -11.62
N ASP A 311 -4.64 -12.92 -11.48
CA ASP A 311 -4.15 -12.10 -12.61
C ASP A 311 -2.64 -11.80 -12.52
N PHE A 312 -2.10 -11.67 -11.31
CA PHE A 312 -0.71 -11.24 -11.07
C PHE A 312 0.26 -12.38 -10.75
N THR A 313 -0.24 -13.61 -10.57
CA THR A 313 0.56 -14.81 -10.28
C THR A 313 0.54 -15.75 -11.49
N PRO A 314 1.55 -15.74 -12.37
CA PRO A 314 1.52 -16.55 -13.59
C PRO A 314 1.56 -18.06 -13.30
N ASP A 315 2.42 -18.49 -12.37
CA ASP A 315 2.52 -19.88 -11.93
C ASP A 315 1.83 -20.05 -10.56
N LYS A 316 0.63 -20.63 -10.57
CA LYS A 316 -0.18 -20.85 -9.35
C LYS A 316 0.47 -21.82 -8.37
N THR A 317 1.49 -22.58 -8.77
CA THR A 317 2.26 -23.45 -7.86
C THR A 317 3.33 -22.69 -7.08
N GLN A 318 3.67 -21.48 -7.53
CA GLN A 318 4.70 -20.60 -6.96
C GLN A 318 4.07 -19.27 -6.50
N VAL A 319 3.10 -19.36 -5.59
CA VAL A 319 2.48 -18.18 -4.97
C VAL A 319 3.49 -17.39 -4.13
N ARG A 320 3.32 -16.07 -4.10
CA ARG A 320 4.12 -15.17 -3.25
C ARG A 320 3.65 -15.27 -1.81
N ARG A 321 4.58 -15.21 -0.87
CA ARG A 321 4.35 -15.43 0.57
C ARG A 321 4.93 -14.33 1.45
N GLY A 322 4.35 -14.11 2.63
CA GLY A 322 4.87 -13.16 3.61
C GLY A 322 4.71 -11.68 3.22
N GLY A 323 3.71 -11.34 2.41
CA GLY A 323 3.39 -9.97 2.04
C GLY A 323 2.53 -9.25 3.09
N LEU A 324 2.69 -7.92 3.20
CA LEU A 324 1.95 -7.10 4.16
C LEU A 324 0.44 -7.22 3.96
N MET A 325 -0.01 -7.07 2.71
CA MET A 325 -1.43 -7.12 2.37
C MET A 325 -2.08 -8.47 2.66
N ASP A 326 -1.35 -9.57 2.46
CA ASP A 326 -1.86 -10.90 2.78
C ASP A 326 -2.05 -11.00 4.29
N TRP A 327 -1.08 -10.56 5.09
CA TRP A 327 -1.18 -10.55 6.54
C TRP A 327 -2.33 -9.69 7.07
N THR A 328 -2.50 -8.46 6.58
CA THR A 328 -3.55 -7.55 7.06
C THR A 328 -4.95 -8.01 6.65
N TYR A 329 -5.12 -8.58 5.47
CA TYR A 329 -6.40 -9.15 5.06
C TYR A 329 -6.66 -10.53 5.66
N GLU A 330 -5.77 -11.50 5.48
CA GLU A 330 -6.02 -12.90 5.84
C GLU A 330 -6.04 -13.13 7.35
N GLU A 331 -5.39 -12.30 8.19
CA GLU A 331 -5.45 -12.42 9.66
C GLU A 331 -6.46 -11.47 10.27
N MET A 332 -6.45 -10.21 9.84
CA MET A 332 -7.22 -9.13 10.51
C MET A 332 -8.49 -8.75 9.75
N GLY A 333 -8.63 -9.18 8.50
CA GLY A 333 -9.74 -8.82 7.63
C GLY A 333 -9.82 -7.33 7.30
N ILE A 334 -8.69 -6.62 7.35
CA ILE A 334 -8.59 -5.21 6.93
C ILE A 334 -8.73 -5.14 5.41
N ILE A 335 -9.55 -4.21 4.91
CA ILE A 335 -9.74 -4.02 3.48
C ILE A 335 -8.47 -3.38 2.90
N SER A 336 -7.68 -4.18 2.19
CA SER A 336 -6.30 -3.82 1.85
C SER A 336 -6.10 -3.84 0.35
N PHE A 337 -5.59 -2.75 -0.22
CA PHE A 337 -5.17 -2.68 -1.62
C PHE A 337 -3.67 -2.49 -1.74
N GLY A 338 -3.12 -2.92 -2.87
CA GLY A 338 -1.79 -2.54 -3.31
C GLY A 338 -1.94 -1.71 -4.57
N THR A 339 -1.05 -0.78 -4.83
CA THR A 339 -1.04 -0.11 -6.14
C THR A 339 0.36 -0.11 -6.70
N GLU A 340 0.53 -0.81 -7.82
CA GLU A 340 1.73 -0.73 -8.64
C GLU A 340 1.59 0.51 -9.52
N LEU A 341 2.17 1.62 -9.08
CA LEU A 341 2.14 2.88 -9.80
C LEU A 341 2.98 2.76 -11.08
N TRP A 342 2.65 3.59 -12.07
CA TRP A 342 3.42 3.73 -13.32
C TRP A 342 3.47 2.46 -14.18
N ASP A 343 3.39 2.64 -15.50
CA ASP A 343 3.54 1.55 -16.44
C ASP A 343 4.06 2.03 -17.79
N LEU A 344 5.36 1.85 -18.00
CA LEU A 344 6.04 2.23 -19.23
C LEU A 344 5.41 1.60 -20.49
N GLU A 345 4.93 0.37 -20.40
CA GLU A 345 4.35 -0.33 -21.55
C GLU A 345 3.04 0.31 -22.02
N ARG A 346 2.13 0.59 -21.08
CA ARG A 346 0.88 1.28 -21.40
C ARG A 346 1.13 2.65 -22.00
N GLU A 347 2.06 3.40 -21.44
CA GLU A 347 2.43 4.73 -21.97
C GLU A 347 3.07 4.63 -23.37
N ALA A 348 3.83 3.56 -23.63
CA ALA A 348 4.35 3.24 -24.95
C ALA A 348 3.30 2.67 -25.93
N GLY A 349 2.02 2.60 -25.56
CA GLY A 349 0.95 2.07 -26.42
C GLY A 349 1.01 0.54 -26.62
N VAL A 350 1.56 -0.18 -25.64
CA VAL A 350 1.56 -1.64 -25.61
C VAL A 350 0.26 -2.14 -24.97
N GLU A 351 -0.42 -3.07 -25.64
CA GLU A 351 -1.62 -3.71 -25.10
C GLU A 351 -1.25 -4.60 -23.91
N LYS A 352 -2.00 -4.46 -22.81
CA LYS A 352 -1.81 -5.29 -21.61
C LYS A 352 -2.52 -6.62 -21.73
N VAL A 353 -1.73 -7.66 -21.99
CA VAL A 353 -2.15 -9.07 -21.99
C VAL A 353 -1.89 -9.79 -20.66
N GLY A 354 -1.12 -9.18 -19.76
CA GLY A 354 -0.82 -9.69 -18.43
C GLY A 354 -0.11 -8.64 -17.57
N TYR A 355 -0.15 -8.83 -16.25
CA TYR A 355 0.28 -7.80 -15.29
C TYR A 355 1.62 -8.11 -14.60
N TYR A 356 2.11 -9.34 -14.74
CA TYR A 356 3.44 -9.74 -14.30
C TYR A 356 4.13 -10.57 -15.39
N ASN A 357 4.80 -9.88 -16.32
CA ASN A 357 5.38 -10.53 -17.49
C ASN A 357 6.83 -10.96 -17.22
N LEU A 358 7.04 -12.27 -17.04
CA LEU A 358 8.37 -12.89 -16.95
C LEU A 358 8.92 -13.29 -18.32
N TYR A 359 8.09 -13.20 -19.38
CA TYR A 359 8.47 -13.63 -20.70
C TYR A 359 9.16 -12.50 -21.49
N PRO A 360 10.08 -12.87 -22.39
CA PRO A 360 10.70 -11.97 -23.36
C PRO A 360 9.62 -11.20 -24.14
N ARG A 361 9.84 -9.89 -24.29
CA ARG A 361 9.00 -9.05 -25.15
C ARG A 361 9.30 -9.34 -26.61
N ASN A 362 8.26 -9.45 -27.43
CA ASN A 362 8.45 -9.54 -28.88
C ASN A 362 9.05 -8.24 -29.43
N GLU A 363 9.52 -8.30 -30.69
CA GLU A 363 10.19 -7.16 -31.31
C GLU A 363 9.31 -5.91 -31.38
N GLU A 364 8.01 -6.05 -31.69
CA GLU A 364 7.11 -4.90 -31.79
C GLU A 364 6.98 -4.16 -30.45
N VAL A 365 6.79 -4.90 -29.35
CA VAL A 365 6.72 -4.33 -28.01
C VAL A 365 8.03 -3.63 -27.65
N GLN A 366 9.18 -4.25 -27.96
CA GLN A 366 10.48 -3.62 -27.69
C GLN A 366 10.70 -2.34 -28.51
N GLN A 367 10.25 -2.29 -29.77
CA GLN A 367 10.34 -1.08 -30.59
C GLN A 367 9.49 0.06 -30.01
N LYS A 368 8.27 -0.23 -29.54
CA LYS A 368 7.39 0.76 -28.89
C LYS A 368 8.01 1.31 -27.61
N VAL A 369 8.47 0.42 -26.74
CA VAL A 369 9.13 0.81 -25.47
C VAL A 369 10.41 1.61 -25.75
N TYR A 370 11.24 1.17 -26.69
CA TYR A 370 12.44 1.90 -27.09
C TYR A 370 12.10 3.31 -27.57
N ALA A 371 11.16 3.45 -28.52
CA ALA A 371 10.76 4.74 -29.05
C ALA A 371 10.28 5.69 -27.95
N TYR A 372 9.39 5.20 -27.06
CA TYR A 372 8.88 6.01 -25.94
C TYR A 372 10.00 6.46 -25.00
N VAL A 373 10.90 5.55 -24.61
CA VAL A 373 12.02 5.87 -23.71
C VAL A 373 12.92 6.94 -24.33
N ARG A 374 13.29 6.79 -25.61
CA ARG A 374 14.16 7.74 -26.32
C ARG A 374 13.50 9.11 -26.49
N GLU A 375 12.19 9.15 -26.67
CA GLU A 375 11.45 10.39 -26.88
C GLU A 375 11.15 11.15 -25.55
N HIS A 376 10.75 10.42 -24.50
CA HIS A 376 10.13 11.05 -23.32
C HIS A 376 10.94 10.98 -22.03
N MET A 377 11.92 10.06 -21.92
CA MET A 377 12.60 9.82 -20.64
C MET A 377 14.02 10.40 -20.59
N GLY A 378 14.51 10.94 -21.71
CA GLY A 378 15.82 11.58 -21.81
C GLY A 378 16.99 10.63 -21.58
N GLU A 379 18.18 11.21 -21.38
CA GLU A 379 19.42 10.44 -21.30
C GLU A 379 19.47 9.48 -20.09
N LYS A 380 18.81 9.82 -18.97
CA LYS A 380 18.88 8.99 -17.74
C LYS A 380 18.27 7.59 -17.88
N ALA A 381 17.40 7.37 -18.87
CA ALA A 381 16.67 6.11 -19.04
C ALA A 381 17.31 5.15 -20.05
N TRP A 382 18.36 5.57 -20.77
CA TRP A 382 19.01 4.76 -21.80
C TRP A 382 20.49 5.07 -21.94
N ARG A 383 21.35 4.04 -21.98
CA ARG A 383 22.78 4.13 -22.33
C ARG A 383 23.03 3.49 -23.69
N ASP A 384 23.75 4.18 -24.57
CA ASP A 384 24.08 3.64 -25.89
C ASP A 384 25.06 2.47 -25.76
N TRP A 385 24.91 1.47 -26.64
CA TRP A 385 25.75 0.28 -26.61
C TRP A 385 27.19 0.61 -27.00
N ARG A 386 28.14 0.29 -26.12
CA ARG A 386 29.58 0.49 -26.33
C ARG A 386 30.36 -0.81 -26.16
N PRO A 387 31.41 -1.04 -26.96
CA PRO A 387 32.35 -2.13 -26.71
C PRO A 387 33.02 -1.99 -25.35
N PHE A 388 33.18 -3.10 -24.64
CA PHE A 388 33.88 -3.16 -23.36
C PHE A 388 34.68 -4.47 -23.25
N HIS A 389 35.81 -4.43 -22.55
CA HIS A 389 36.63 -5.63 -22.31
C HIS A 389 36.43 -6.11 -20.86
N HIS A 390 35.51 -7.06 -20.69
CA HIS A 390 35.17 -7.63 -19.41
C HIS A 390 36.28 -8.56 -18.89
N PRO A 391 36.73 -8.40 -17.64
CA PRO A 391 37.86 -9.15 -17.10
C PRO A 391 37.66 -10.68 -17.13
N GLN A 392 36.43 -11.16 -16.90
CA GLN A 392 36.11 -12.59 -17.00
C GLN A 392 35.58 -13.05 -18.37
N LEU A 393 34.94 -12.17 -19.16
CA LEU A 393 34.13 -12.57 -20.32
C LEU A 393 34.76 -12.16 -21.66
N GLY A 394 35.85 -11.40 -21.63
CA GLY A 394 36.49 -10.88 -22.83
C GLY A 394 35.69 -9.74 -23.47
N ALA A 395 35.61 -9.73 -24.80
CA ALA A 395 34.94 -8.65 -25.53
C ALA A 395 33.41 -8.76 -25.41
N ILE A 396 32.77 -7.71 -24.90
CA ILE A 396 31.31 -7.58 -24.75
C ILE A 396 30.85 -6.20 -25.24
N GLU A 397 29.53 -5.96 -25.24
CA GLU A 397 28.96 -4.61 -25.29
C GLU A 397 28.20 -4.31 -23.99
N ILE A 398 28.31 -3.08 -23.48
CA ILE A 398 27.55 -2.58 -22.32
C ILE A 398 26.61 -1.47 -22.80
N GLY A 399 25.36 -1.49 -22.36
CA GLY A 399 24.38 -0.47 -22.69
C GLY A 399 22.94 -0.92 -22.47
N GLY A 400 22.02 -0.17 -23.07
CA GLY A 400 20.59 -0.42 -23.04
C GLY A 400 19.86 0.41 -22.00
N MET A 401 18.69 -0.11 -21.63
CA MET A 401 17.73 0.60 -20.80
C MET A 401 18.15 0.62 -19.32
N VAL A 402 17.99 1.79 -18.71
CA VAL A 402 18.22 2.00 -17.28
C VAL A 402 16.90 1.79 -16.53
N ASN A 403 16.69 0.57 -16.02
CA ASN A 403 15.38 0.14 -15.49
C ASN A 403 14.83 1.00 -14.34
N ILE A 404 15.69 1.56 -13.48
CA ILE A 404 15.24 2.39 -12.36
C ILE A 404 14.55 3.69 -12.82
N TRP A 405 14.99 4.26 -13.94
CA TRP A 405 14.46 5.51 -14.51
C TRP A 405 13.51 5.29 -15.69
N SER A 406 13.21 4.03 -16.01
CA SER A 406 12.27 3.67 -17.07
C SER A 406 11.11 2.84 -16.52
N TYR A 407 11.33 1.59 -16.13
CA TYR A 407 10.28 0.69 -15.67
C TYR A 407 9.83 1.00 -14.25
N ARG A 408 10.75 1.35 -13.35
CA ARG A 408 10.41 1.54 -11.93
C ARG A 408 9.78 2.88 -11.67
N ASN A 409 10.35 3.95 -12.20
CA ASN A 409 9.91 5.29 -11.89
C ASN A 409 9.43 6.02 -13.14
N PRO A 410 8.28 6.73 -13.07
CA PRO A 410 7.83 7.60 -14.14
C PRO A 410 8.81 8.74 -14.36
N PRO A 411 8.80 9.35 -15.57
CA PRO A 411 9.51 10.59 -15.79
C PRO A 411 8.90 11.68 -14.90
N PRO A 412 9.69 12.64 -14.39
CA PRO A 412 9.21 13.56 -13.36
C PRO A 412 7.98 14.39 -13.74
N ALA A 413 7.78 14.68 -15.03
CA ALA A 413 6.62 15.42 -15.52
C ALA A 413 5.26 14.69 -15.33
N LEU A 414 5.26 13.36 -15.17
CA LEU A 414 4.06 12.56 -14.96
C LEU A 414 3.79 12.26 -13.48
N LEU A 415 4.76 12.53 -12.61
CA LEU A 415 4.74 12.10 -11.22
C LEU A 415 3.57 12.71 -10.43
N GLU A 416 3.30 14.01 -10.58
CA GLU A 416 2.20 14.68 -9.88
C GLU A 416 0.83 14.10 -10.26
N GLY A 417 0.58 13.86 -11.55
CA GLY A 417 -0.68 13.28 -12.02
C GLY A 417 -0.93 11.89 -11.45
N ILE A 418 0.11 11.05 -11.46
CA ILE A 418 0.07 9.70 -10.89
C ILE A 418 -0.15 9.78 -9.37
N ALA A 419 0.62 10.62 -8.67
CA ALA A 419 0.53 10.78 -7.23
C ALA A 419 -0.86 11.25 -6.81
N ARG A 420 -1.40 12.26 -7.49
CA ARG A 420 -2.74 12.81 -7.25
C ARG A 420 -3.83 11.77 -7.43
N ALA A 421 -3.86 11.08 -8.57
CA ALA A 421 -4.93 10.13 -8.87
C ALA A 421 -4.98 8.99 -7.84
N ASN A 422 -3.80 8.46 -7.49
CA ASN A 422 -3.68 7.35 -6.54
C ASN A 422 -3.92 7.78 -5.10
N ALA A 423 -3.51 8.99 -4.70
CA ALA A 423 -3.87 9.55 -3.40
C ALA A 423 -5.39 9.72 -3.28
N LEU A 424 -6.05 10.25 -4.32
CA LEU A 424 -7.51 10.41 -4.32
C LEU A 424 -8.25 9.07 -4.23
N PHE A 425 -7.77 8.01 -4.90
CA PHE A 425 -8.33 6.67 -4.71
C PHE A 425 -8.27 6.23 -3.24
N ASN A 426 -7.12 6.39 -2.60
CA ASN A 426 -6.97 6.05 -1.18
C ASN A 426 -7.88 6.87 -0.27
N LEU A 427 -8.10 8.15 -0.56
CA LEU A 427 -9.05 8.98 0.19
C LEU A 427 -10.51 8.54 0.00
N ARG A 428 -10.89 8.08 -1.21
CA ARG A 428 -12.23 7.47 -1.44
C ARG A 428 -12.39 6.15 -0.72
N HIS A 429 -11.36 5.32 -0.70
CA HIS A 429 -11.34 4.09 0.08
C HIS A 429 -11.46 4.40 1.57
N ALA A 430 -10.71 5.39 2.10
CA ALA A 430 -10.83 5.85 3.47
C ALA A 430 -12.26 6.34 3.78
N ALA A 431 -12.87 7.12 2.88
CA ALA A 431 -14.25 7.58 3.01
C ALA A 431 -15.29 6.44 3.10
N ALA A 432 -14.95 5.22 2.69
CA ALA A 432 -15.82 4.05 2.78
C ALA A 432 -15.89 3.45 4.20
N ALA A 433 -15.05 3.90 5.13
CA ALA A 433 -14.98 3.41 6.52
C ALA A 433 -16.37 3.26 7.19
N PRO A 434 -16.52 2.29 8.12
CA PRO A 434 -17.68 2.24 8.99
C PRO A 434 -17.74 3.52 9.84
N HIS A 435 -18.95 3.94 10.25
CA HIS A 435 -19.13 5.15 11.05
C HIS A 435 -20.35 4.98 11.97
N VAL A 436 -20.10 4.66 13.24
CA VAL A 436 -21.17 4.44 14.21
C VAL A 436 -21.67 5.76 14.79
N LYS A 437 -22.99 5.94 14.82
CA LYS A 437 -23.67 7.09 15.43
C LYS A 437 -24.86 6.66 16.27
N ILE A 438 -25.24 7.53 17.20
CA ILE A 438 -26.47 7.43 17.98
C ILE A 438 -27.50 8.37 17.31
N ASP A 439 -28.38 7.80 16.50
CA ASP A 439 -29.35 8.54 15.69
C ASP A 439 -30.39 9.24 16.57
N THR A 440 -30.98 8.49 17.50
CA THR A 440 -31.95 9.02 18.46
C THR A 440 -31.53 8.67 19.88
N LEU A 441 -31.82 9.59 20.80
CA LEU A 441 -31.73 9.41 22.25
C LEU A 441 -32.99 10.06 22.83
N GLU A 442 -33.93 9.23 23.24
CA GLU A 442 -35.25 9.60 23.71
C GLU A 442 -35.37 9.29 25.20
N VAL A 443 -36.01 10.21 25.93
CA VAL A 443 -36.26 10.10 27.37
C VAL A 443 -37.76 10.21 27.59
N GLU A 444 -38.34 9.18 28.18
CA GLU A 444 -39.76 9.14 28.53
C GLU A 444 -39.89 9.05 30.06
N PRO A 445 -40.43 10.10 30.73
CA PRO A 445 -40.69 10.04 32.16
C PRO A 445 -41.87 9.08 32.44
N LEU A 446 -41.66 8.13 33.34
CA LEU A 446 -42.67 7.14 33.74
C LEU A 446 -43.31 7.46 35.11
N GLY A 447 -42.82 8.49 35.80
CA GLY A 447 -43.22 8.88 37.15
C GLY A 447 -42.39 8.18 38.24
N ALA A 448 -42.51 8.64 39.49
CA ALA A 448 -41.72 8.14 40.63
C ALA A 448 -40.20 8.13 40.37
N ASP A 449 -39.71 9.22 39.77
CA ASP A 449 -38.31 9.45 39.40
C ASP A 449 -37.73 8.41 38.41
N LEU A 450 -38.61 7.66 37.72
CA LEU A 450 -38.22 6.69 36.69
C LEU A 450 -38.33 7.28 35.29
N PHE A 451 -37.32 6.98 34.48
CA PHE A 451 -37.21 7.39 33.09
C PHE A 451 -36.88 6.18 32.21
N LYS A 452 -37.63 6.00 31.14
CA LYS A 452 -37.26 5.08 30.07
C LYS A 452 -36.34 5.83 29.11
N ILE A 453 -35.13 5.29 28.93
CA ILE A 453 -34.13 5.81 28.00
C ILE A 453 -34.10 4.89 26.79
N ARG A 454 -34.31 5.43 25.59
CA ARG A 454 -34.22 4.68 24.34
C ARG A 454 -33.18 5.31 23.42
N ALA A 455 -32.23 4.51 22.97
CA ALA A 455 -31.23 4.96 21.99
C ALA A 455 -31.28 4.08 20.74
N VAL A 456 -31.11 4.67 19.56
CA VAL A 456 -30.91 3.92 18.29
C VAL A 456 -29.50 4.15 17.81
N VAL A 457 -28.74 3.06 17.68
CA VAL A 457 -27.35 3.09 17.21
C VAL A 457 -27.28 2.53 15.80
N ALA A 458 -26.67 3.26 14.88
CA ALA A 458 -26.61 2.94 13.46
C ALA A 458 -25.20 3.08 12.89
N ASN A 459 -24.90 2.32 11.84
CA ASN A 459 -23.72 2.50 11.01
C ASN A 459 -24.07 3.33 9.76
N HIS A 460 -23.44 4.49 9.63
CA HIS A 460 -23.59 5.41 8.48
C HIS A 460 -22.54 5.17 7.39
N GLY A 461 -21.58 4.28 7.65
CA GLY A 461 -20.48 3.97 6.74
C GLY A 461 -20.89 3.13 5.53
N TYR A 462 -20.01 3.08 4.53
CA TYR A 462 -20.19 2.15 3.41
C TYR A 462 -19.85 0.72 3.83
N LEU A 463 -18.72 0.55 4.53
CA LEU A 463 -18.27 -0.70 5.11
C LEU A 463 -19.09 -1.08 6.35
N PRO A 464 -19.29 -2.38 6.61
CA PRO A 464 -19.91 -2.83 7.84
C PRO A 464 -18.91 -2.74 9.00
N THR A 465 -19.39 -2.74 10.26
CA THR A 465 -18.51 -2.52 11.43
C THR A 465 -17.53 -3.67 11.69
N ASN A 466 -17.74 -4.82 11.07
CA ASN A 466 -16.86 -5.99 11.07
C ASN A 466 -15.92 -6.05 9.85
N LEU A 467 -16.01 -5.11 8.90
CA LEU A 467 -15.23 -5.05 7.66
C LEU A 467 -15.47 -6.19 6.67
N SER A 468 -14.98 -7.39 6.98
CA SER A 468 -14.91 -8.56 6.08
C SER A 468 -15.35 -9.84 6.78
N ASP A 469 -15.69 -10.87 6.00
CA ASP A 469 -16.00 -12.19 6.57
C ASP A 469 -14.76 -12.85 7.15
N VAL A 470 -13.58 -12.56 6.61
CA VAL A 470 -12.29 -12.97 7.19
C VAL A 470 -12.13 -12.43 8.61
N ALA A 471 -12.43 -11.14 8.85
CA ALA A 471 -12.36 -10.56 10.19
C ALA A 471 -13.28 -11.28 11.20
N ILE A 472 -14.46 -11.72 10.77
CA ILE A 472 -15.38 -12.51 11.62
C ILE A 472 -14.78 -13.90 11.89
N ALA A 473 -14.37 -14.60 10.82
CA ALA A 473 -13.88 -15.98 10.90
C ALA A 473 -12.67 -16.08 11.85
N ASN A 474 -11.78 -15.09 11.81
CA ASN A 474 -10.60 -15.03 12.66
C ASN A 474 -10.83 -14.39 14.03
N LYS A 475 -12.05 -13.97 14.34
CA LYS A 475 -12.41 -13.27 15.59
C LYS A 475 -11.64 -11.95 15.79
N ALA A 476 -11.18 -11.35 14.69
CA ALA A 476 -10.57 -10.02 14.67
C ALA A 476 -11.64 -8.92 14.77
N ALA A 477 -12.84 -9.16 14.21
CA ALA A 477 -13.97 -8.25 14.32
C ALA A 477 -14.52 -8.20 15.75
N ARG A 478 -14.67 -6.99 16.31
CA ARG A 478 -15.32 -6.74 17.60
C ARG A 478 -16.75 -6.23 17.40
N PRO A 479 -17.70 -6.61 18.28
CA PRO A 479 -19.07 -6.10 18.21
C PRO A 479 -19.10 -4.60 18.51
N VAL A 480 -20.17 -3.94 18.06
CA VAL A 480 -20.50 -2.58 18.51
C VAL A 480 -20.97 -2.67 19.96
N GLU A 481 -20.37 -1.88 20.82
CA GLU A 481 -20.66 -1.81 22.24
C GLU A 481 -21.41 -0.52 22.55
N VAL A 482 -22.45 -0.59 23.37
CA VAL A 482 -23.18 0.58 23.84
C VAL A 482 -23.17 0.59 25.36
N ALA A 483 -22.73 1.71 25.93
CA ALA A 483 -22.71 1.95 27.35
C ALA A 483 -23.64 3.12 27.71
N LEU A 484 -24.37 2.98 28.81
CA LEU A 484 -25.15 4.01 29.47
C LEU A 484 -24.42 4.39 30.77
N GLU A 485 -23.99 5.64 30.87
CA GLU A 485 -23.48 6.25 32.09
C GLU A 485 -24.60 7.11 32.68
N VAL A 486 -24.87 6.96 33.97
CA VAL A 486 -25.89 7.72 34.70
C VAL A 486 -25.21 8.60 35.73
N GLU A 487 -25.52 9.89 35.72
CA GLU A 487 -25.09 10.85 36.73
C GLU A 487 -26.29 11.20 37.62
N GLY A 488 -26.12 11.14 38.94
CA GLY A 488 -27.19 11.44 39.91
C GLY A 488 -28.37 10.45 39.85
N GLY A 489 -28.09 9.17 39.61
CA GLY A 489 -29.11 8.12 39.51
C GLY A 489 -28.53 6.72 39.31
N GLU A 490 -29.40 5.73 39.07
CA GLU A 490 -29.03 4.33 38.85
C GLU A 490 -29.77 3.69 37.67
N VAL A 491 -29.14 2.70 37.02
CA VAL A 491 -29.80 1.84 36.03
C VAL A 491 -30.58 0.75 36.77
N VAL A 492 -31.90 0.77 36.60
CA VAL A 492 -32.84 -0.15 37.26
C VAL A 492 -33.10 -1.41 36.43
N MET A 493 -33.08 -1.27 35.10
CA MET A 493 -33.35 -2.39 34.18
C MET A 493 -32.42 -2.35 32.95
N ASN A 494 -32.06 -3.56 32.51
CA ASN A 494 -31.09 -3.88 31.47
C ASN A 494 -29.64 -3.56 31.86
N PRO A 495 -28.66 -4.31 31.33
CA PRO A 495 -27.25 -4.01 31.60
C PRO A 495 -26.89 -2.62 31.10
N ALA A 496 -26.16 -1.86 31.92
CA ALA A 496 -25.64 -0.55 31.51
C ALA A 496 -24.71 -0.65 30.28
N LYS A 497 -24.15 -1.83 30.02
CA LYS A 497 -23.24 -2.11 28.90
C LYS A 497 -23.76 -3.29 28.09
N VAL A 498 -23.97 -3.10 26.79
CA VAL A 498 -24.54 -4.11 25.88
C VAL A 498 -23.73 -4.23 24.60
N GLU A 499 -23.48 -5.46 24.16
CA GLU A 499 -22.94 -5.73 22.82
C GLU A 499 -24.09 -5.86 21.82
N LEU A 500 -24.13 -4.95 20.83
CA LEU A 500 -25.11 -4.96 19.75
C LEU A 500 -24.80 -5.97 18.64
N GLY A 501 -23.67 -6.66 18.72
CA GLY A 501 -23.11 -7.39 17.58
C GLY A 501 -22.62 -6.42 16.50
N HIS A 502 -22.55 -6.88 15.25
CA HIS A 502 -22.12 -6.03 14.13
C HIS A 502 -23.31 -5.33 13.46
N LEU A 503 -23.04 -4.15 12.90
CA LEU A 503 -23.98 -3.37 12.11
C LEU A 503 -23.57 -3.39 10.63
N ALA A 504 -24.56 -3.60 9.77
CA ALA A 504 -24.39 -3.61 8.32
C ALA A 504 -23.88 -2.27 7.79
N GLY A 505 -23.13 -2.30 6.70
CA GLY A 505 -22.77 -1.12 5.91
C GLY A 505 -23.74 -0.90 4.75
N ARG A 506 -23.65 0.26 4.10
CA ARG A 506 -24.42 0.52 2.86
C ARG A 506 -24.09 -0.49 1.75
N ASN A 507 -22.90 -1.09 1.77
CA ASN A 507 -22.46 -2.10 0.80
C ASN A 507 -23.24 -3.42 0.84
N GLU A 508 -24.01 -3.70 1.90
CA GLU A 508 -24.80 -4.94 1.99
C GLU A 508 -26.13 -4.86 1.20
N ARG A 509 -26.56 -3.65 0.85
CA ARG A 509 -27.86 -3.40 0.19
C ARG A 509 -27.69 -2.82 -1.21
N LEU A 510 -26.81 -3.41 -2.02
CA LEU A 510 -26.54 -2.97 -3.40
C LEU A 510 -27.68 -3.27 -4.38
N TYR A 511 -28.52 -4.24 -4.07
CA TYR A 511 -29.64 -4.66 -4.91
C TYR A 511 -30.96 -4.54 -4.14
N PRO A 512 -32.11 -4.38 -4.85
CA PRO A 512 -33.42 -4.50 -4.24
C PRO A 512 -33.58 -5.84 -3.52
N TRP A 513 -34.44 -5.88 -2.49
CA TRP A 513 -34.69 -7.11 -1.74
C TRP A 513 -35.20 -8.21 -2.67
N SER A 514 -34.71 -9.44 -2.45
CA SER A 514 -35.16 -10.65 -3.14
C SER A 514 -35.27 -11.78 -2.13
N PRO A 515 -36.34 -12.61 -2.18
CA PRO A 515 -36.44 -13.80 -1.35
C PRO A 515 -35.35 -14.85 -1.67
N TRP A 516 -34.68 -14.71 -2.82
CA TRP A 516 -33.57 -15.55 -3.26
C TRP A 516 -32.19 -14.93 -3.00
N GLY A 517 -32.14 -13.73 -2.42
CA GLY A 517 -30.90 -13.01 -2.10
C GLY A 517 -30.43 -13.22 -0.67
N GLN A 518 -29.25 -12.66 -0.35
CA GLN A 518 -28.75 -12.59 1.02
C GLN A 518 -29.73 -11.82 1.91
N GLN A 519 -30.04 -12.37 3.08
CA GLN A 519 -30.81 -11.64 4.09
C GLN A 519 -30.00 -10.47 4.62
N TRP A 520 -30.61 -9.28 4.65
CA TRP A 520 -29.92 -8.07 5.08
C TRP A 520 -29.75 -8.03 6.59
N SER A 521 -28.52 -7.80 7.02
CA SER A 521 -28.21 -7.50 8.40
C SER A 521 -28.74 -6.12 8.81
N ALA A 522 -28.89 -5.91 10.11
CA ALA A 522 -29.39 -4.66 10.66
C ALA A 522 -28.32 -3.56 10.53
N VAL A 523 -28.69 -2.43 9.91
CA VAL A 523 -27.86 -1.21 9.85
C VAL A 523 -27.95 -0.43 11.16
N ALA A 524 -29.08 -0.54 11.85
CA ALA A 524 -29.37 0.12 13.11
C ALA A 524 -30.03 -0.84 14.09
N LYS A 525 -29.75 -0.68 15.39
CA LYS A 525 -30.38 -1.44 16.47
C LYS A 525 -30.78 -0.52 17.62
N PRO A 526 -31.99 -0.69 18.18
CA PRO A 526 -32.41 0.06 19.35
C PRO A 526 -31.92 -0.58 20.65
N MET A 527 -31.70 0.23 21.68
CA MET A 527 -31.46 -0.16 23.06
C MET A 527 -32.39 0.61 23.98
N GLU A 528 -32.78 -0.02 25.08
CA GLU A 528 -33.65 0.58 26.08
C GLU A 528 -33.11 0.29 27.48
N TRP A 529 -33.21 1.28 28.35
CA TRP A 529 -32.90 1.17 29.77
C TRP A 529 -34.00 1.81 30.60
N LEU A 530 -34.14 1.34 31.83
CA LEU A 530 -34.91 2.03 32.86
C LEU A 530 -33.92 2.65 33.83
N VAL A 531 -34.03 3.96 34.06
CA VAL A 531 -33.15 4.72 34.94
C VAL A 531 -33.98 5.37 36.04
N ARG A 532 -33.46 5.38 37.26
CA ARG A 532 -34.00 6.16 38.38
C ARG A 532 -33.12 7.39 38.61
N ALA A 533 -33.71 8.58 38.64
CA ALA A 533 -33.04 9.80 39.07
C ALA A 533 -33.10 9.94 40.61
N GLU A 534 -32.01 10.34 41.24
CA GLU A 534 -31.92 10.53 42.70
C GLU A 534 -31.96 12.02 43.12
N GLY A 535 -32.07 12.95 42.16
CA GLY A 535 -32.19 14.37 42.47
C GLY A 535 -32.20 15.28 41.24
N PRO A 536 -32.34 16.61 41.45
CA PRO A 536 -32.25 17.60 40.38
C PRO A 536 -30.86 17.60 39.76
N GLY A 537 -30.80 17.63 38.43
CA GLY A 537 -29.56 17.57 37.66
C GLY A 537 -29.09 16.16 37.31
N ALA A 538 -29.92 15.13 37.54
CA ALA A 538 -29.65 13.79 37.03
C ALA A 538 -29.58 13.82 35.49
N GLY A 539 -28.72 12.98 34.93
CA GLY A 539 -28.47 12.94 33.49
C GLY A 539 -27.98 11.58 33.03
N VAL A 540 -28.09 11.34 31.73
CA VAL A 540 -27.53 10.14 31.12
C VAL A 540 -26.65 10.47 29.93
N ARG A 541 -25.54 9.74 29.82
CA ARG A 541 -24.67 9.73 28.64
C ARG A 541 -24.72 8.35 28.02
N VAL A 542 -25.10 8.29 26.74
CA VAL A 542 -25.00 7.08 25.92
C VAL A 542 -23.72 7.16 25.09
N VAL A 543 -22.91 6.11 25.15
CA VAL A 543 -21.66 5.98 24.40
C VAL A 543 -21.73 4.74 23.52
N ALA A 544 -21.74 4.92 22.21
CA ALA A 544 -21.63 3.84 21.23
C ALA A 544 -20.18 3.74 20.75
N ARG A 545 -19.58 2.54 20.83
CA ARG A 545 -18.19 2.28 20.47
C ARG A 545 -18.12 1.16 19.44
N SER A 546 -17.42 1.42 18.34
CA SER A 546 -17.00 0.41 17.39
C SER A 546 -15.51 0.54 17.17
N GLN A 547 -14.77 -0.56 17.32
CA GLN A 547 -13.33 -0.55 17.14
C GLN A 547 -12.94 0.01 15.77
N LYS A 548 -13.70 -0.33 14.71
CA LYS A 548 -13.46 0.14 13.34
C LYS A 548 -14.29 1.37 12.97
N GLY A 549 -15.49 1.50 13.55
CA GLY A 549 -16.48 2.54 13.20
C GLY A 549 -16.44 3.80 14.07
N GLY A 550 -15.49 3.89 15.00
CA GLY A 550 -15.32 5.01 15.90
C GLY A 550 -16.27 5.03 17.10
N VAL A 551 -16.25 6.14 17.83
CA VAL A 551 -17.01 6.36 19.06
C VAL A 551 -17.92 7.57 18.91
N HIS A 552 -19.19 7.41 19.28
CA HIS A 552 -20.17 8.50 19.32
C HIS A 552 -20.80 8.60 20.70
N ARG A 553 -21.01 9.84 21.17
CA ARG A 553 -21.52 10.15 22.51
C ARG A 553 -22.71 11.07 22.40
N ARG A 554 -23.76 10.81 23.17
CA ARG A 554 -24.90 11.72 23.34
C ARG A 554 -25.30 11.79 24.80
N GLU A 555 -25.71 12.98 25.23
CA GLU A 555 -26.08 13.27 26.60
C GLU A 555 -27.46 13.90 26.63
N VAL A 556 -28.21 13.63 27.69
CA VAL A 556 -29.53 14.22 27.94
C VAL A 556 -29.78 14.30 29.45
N ALA A 557 -30.32 15.43 29.91
CA ALA A 557 -30.73 15.61 31.29
C ALA A 557 -32.05 14.89 31.58
N LEU A 558 -32.19 14.37 32.79
CA LEU A 558 -33.39 13.72 33.31
C LEU A 558 -34.13 14.68 34.23
N GLY A 559 -34.80 15.68 33.64
CA GLY A 559 -35.61 16.67 34.36
C GLY A 559 -34.90 17.96 34.71
#